data_AF-A0A1I4AIQ4-F1
#
_entry.id   AF-A0A1I4AIQ4-F1
#
_cell.length_a   1.000
_cell.length_b   1.000
_cell.length_c   1.000
_cell.angle_alpha   90.00
_cell.angle_beta   90.00
_cell.angle_gamma   90.00
#
_symmetry.space_group_name_H-M   'P 1'
#
loop_
_entity.id
_entity.type
_entity.pdbx_description
1 polymer ?
#
loop_
_entity_poly.entity_id
_entity_poly.type
_entity_poly.pdbx_seq_one_letter_code
_entity_poly.pdbx_strand_id
1 'polypeptide(L)'
;MLILGLAVTLIVWTPALLLGLGIGLAVLTGCHVDEGNRHPCVICGLDLGGLLYTLHVMGWLMIPMLPFMGITILVGLWMGLSALAGARWA
;
A
#
# COMPACT_ATOMS: atom_id res chain seq x y z
N MET A 1 -7.01 -2.65 22.45
CA MET A 1 -7.03 -1.43 21.60
C MET A 1 -5.85 -1.38 20.63
N LEU A 2 -4.60 -1.63 21.07
CA LEU A 2 -3.42 -1.63 20.17
C LEU A 2 -3.52 -2.61 18.99
N ILE A 3 -3.90 -3.87 19.25
CA ILE A 3 -4.03 -4.91 18.21
C ILE A 3 -5.06 -4.52 17.14
N LEU A 4 -6.19 -3.93 17.57
CA LEU A 4 -7.23 -3.43 16.67
C LEU A 4 -6.70 -2.28 15.80
N GLY A 5 -5.98 -1.32 16.38
CA GLY A 5 -5.39 -0.21 15.62
C GLY A 5 -4.35 -0.66 14.59
N LEU A 6 -3.53 -1.66 14.94
CA LEU A 6 -2.59 -2.28 14.02
C LEU A 6 -3.33 -2.97 12.86
N ALA A 7 -4.35 -3.78 13.16
CA ALA A 7 -5.12 -4.48 12.14
C ALA A 7 -5.81 -3.51 11.16
N VAL A 8 -6.41 -2.43 11.68
CA VAL A 8 -7.01 -1.38 10.85
C VAL A 8 -5.96 -0.72 9.96
N THR A 9 -4.79 -0.40 10.50
CA THR A 9 -3.70 0.20 9.72
C THR A 9 -3.26 -0.72 8.59
N LEU A 10 -3.06 -2.01 8.85
CA LEU A 10 -2.68 -2.97 7.82
C LEU A 10 -3.73 -3.08 6.70
N ILE A 11 -5.01 -3.17 7.05
CA ILE A 11 -6.10 -3.28 6.09
C ILE A 11 -6.19 -2.03 5.21
N VAL A 12 -6.19 -0.85 5.84
CA VAL A 12 -6.33 0.44 5.14
C VAL A 12 -5.15 0.69 4.19
N TRP A 13 -3.95 0.25 4.55
CA TRP A 13 -2.75 0.43 3.74
C TRP A 13 -2.52 -0.67 2.70
N THR A 14 -3.24 -1.79 2.78
CA THR A 14 -3.11 -2.92 1.83
C THR A 14 -3.17 -2.50 0.36
N PRO A 15 -4.18 -1.73 -0.12
CA PRO A 15 -4.23 -1.35 -1.54
C PRO A 15 -3.03 -0.50 -1.97
N ALA A 16 -2.55 0.41 -1.12
CA ALA A 16 -1.38 1.24 -1.41
C ALA A 16 -0.09 0.42 -1.48
N LEU A 17 0.06 -0.57 -0.58
CA LEU A 17 1.22 -1.48 -0.58
C LEU A 17 1.23 -2.38 -1.83
N LEU A 18 0.06 -2.89 -2.23
CA LEU A 18 -0.08 -3.68 -3.46
C LEU A 18 0.22 -2.86 -4.71
N LEU A 19 -0.28 -1.62 -4.78
CA LEU A 19 0.05 -0.70 -5.86
C LEU A 19 1.56 -0.42 -5.91
N GLY A 20 2.18 -0.12 -4.75
CA GLY A 20 3.63 0.11 -4.66
C GLY A 20 4.46 -1.10 -5.13
N LEU A 21 4.03 -2.32 -4.76
CA LEU A 21 4.63 -3.56 -5.26
C LEU A 21 4.49 -3.67 -6.78
N GLY A 22 3.30 -3.38 -7.32
CA GLY A 22 3.04 -3.38 -8.76
C GLY A 22 3.95 -2.43 -9.52
N ILE A 23 4.07 -1.18 -9.06
CA ILE A 23 4.95 -0.16 -9.65
C ILE A 23 6.40 -0.63 -9.61
N GLY A 24 6.86 -1.14 -8.46
CA GLY A 24 8.22 -1.65 -8.31
C GLY A 24 8.52 -2.79 -9.29
N LEU A 25 7.61 -3.75 -9.43
CA LEU A 25 7.76 -4.85 -10.37
C LEU A 25 7.76 -4.38 -11.83
N ALA A 26 6.89 -3.43 -12.20
CA ALA A 26 6.87 -2.86 -13.54
C ALA A 26 8.20 -2.17 -13.88
N VAL A 27 8.76 -1.39 -12.95
CA VAL A 27 10.07 -0.73 -13.12
C VAL A 27 11.21 -1.74 -13.26
N LEU A 28 11.24 -2.78 -12.42
CA LEU A 28 12.31 -3.78 -12.44
C LEU A 28 12.29 -4.66 -13.70
N THR A 29 11.12 -4.85 -14.29
CA THR A 29 10.92 -5.76 -15.43
C THR A 29 10.82 -5.05 -16.77
N GLY A 30 10.56 -3.74 -16.76
CA GLY A 30 10.29 -2.96 -17.97
C GLY A 30 8.96 -3.31 -18.64
N CYS A 31 8.09 -4.09 -17.98
CA CYS A 31 6.81 -4.47 -18.55
C CYS A 31 5.85 -3.30 -18.62
N HIS A 32 5.14 -3.19 -19.75
CA HIS A 32 4.07 -2.22 -19.89
C HIS A 32 2.87 -2.65 -19.05
N VAL A 33 2.41 -1.75 -18.18
CA VAL A 33 1.23 -1.93 -17.37
C VAL A 33 0.27 -0.78 -17.63
N ASP A 34 -1.01 -1.11 -17.73
CA ASP A 34 -2.13 -0.20 -17.91
C ASP A 34 -3.28 -0.72 -17.05
N GLU A 35 -4.12 0.18 -16.53
CA GLU A 35 -5.24 -0.16 -15.63
C GLU A 35 -6.54 -0.47 -16.39
N GLY A 36 -6.60 -0.14 -17.67
CA GLY A 36 -7.71 -0.41 -18.58
C GLY A 36 -7.58 -1.71 -19.36
N ASN A 37 -6.37 -2.29 -19.47
CA ASN A 37 -6.19 -3.58 -20.14
C ASN A 37 -5.04 -4.44 -19.59
N ARG A 38 -5.18 -5.77 -19.74
CA ARG A 38 -4.10 -6.72 -19.44
C ARG A 38 -3.12 -6.85 -20.61
N HIS A 39 -1.84 -6.68 -20.32
CA HIS A 39 -0.74 -6.89 -21.26
C HIS A 39 0.10 -8.09 -20.83
N PRO A 40 0.37 -9.07 -21.70
CA PRO A 40 1.22 -10.22 -21.36
C PRO A 40 2.64 -9.74 -21.06
N CYS A 41 3.23 -10.27 -19.99
CA CYS A 41 4.55 -9.91 -19.51
C CYS A 41 5.24 -11.19 -19.01
N VAL A 42 6.03 -11.83 -19.89
CA VAL A 42 6.65 -13.13 -19.60
C VAL A 42 8.06 -12.94 -19.06
N ILE A 43 8.28 -13.35 -17.81
CA ILE A 43 9.58 -13.30 -17.14
C ILE A 43 9.92 -14.72 -16.65
N CYS A 44 11.08 -15.23 -17.05
CA CYS A 44 11.50 -16.60 -16.73
C CYS A 44 10.45 -17.68 -17.11
N GLY A 45 9.67 -17.44 -18.17
CA GLY A 45 8.60 -18.34 -18.62
C GLY A 45 7.28 -18.25 -17.84
N LEU A 46 7.16 -17.37 -16.83
CA LEU A 46 5.89 -17.06 -16.17
C LEU A 46 5.30 -15.75 -16.71
N ASP A 47 4.01 -15.77 -17.07
CA ASP A 47 3.27 -14.55 -17.42
C ASP A 47 2.79 -13.83 -16.15
N LEU A 48 3.43 -12.69 -15.87
CA LEU A 48 3.10 -11.79 -14.76
C LEU A 48 2.13 -10.68 -15.16
N GLY A 49 1.71 -10.60 -16.44
CA GLY A 49 0.84 -9.54 -16.94
C GLY A 49 -0.48 -9.44 -16.18
N GLY A 50 -1.10 -10.59 -15.91
CA GLY A 50 -2.32 -10.66 -15.11
C GLY A 50 -2.13 -10.20 -13.66
N LEU A 51 -0.99 -10.51 -13.04
CA LEU A 51 -0.66 -10.08 -11.69
C LEU A 51 -0.43 -8.57 -11.63
N LEU A 52 0.40 -8.04 -12.53
CA LEU A 52 0.73 -6.62 -12.63
C LEU A 52 -0.52 -5.75 -12.81
N TYR A 53 -1.45 -6.20 -13.67
CA TYR A 53 -2.75 -5.56 -13.84
C TYR A 53 -3.55 -5.53 -12.55
N THR A 54 -3.72 -6.68 -11.87
CA THR A 54 -4.47 -6.73 -10.61
C THR A 54 -3.85 -5.80 -9.55
N LEU A 55 -2.52 -5.79 -9.42
CA LEU A 55 -1.82 -4.92 -8.46
C LEU A 55 -2.07 -3.43 -8.73
N HIS A 56 -2.07 -3.00 -9.99
CA HIS A 56 -2.35 -1.59 -10.33
C HIS A 56 -3.83 -1.24 -10.20
N VAL A 57 -4.74 -2.15 -10.55
CA VAL A 57 -6.18 -1.95 -10.36
C VAL A 57 -6.54 -1.81 -8.87
N MET A 58 -5.82 -2.49 -7.96
CA MET A 58 -5.96 -2.25 -6.51
C MET A 58 -5.59 -0.82 -6.10
N GLY A 59 -4.82 -0.09 -6.91
CA GLY A 59 -4.57 1.34 -6.74
C GLY A 59 -5.85 2.18 -6.75
N TRP A 60 -6.88 1.78 -7.48
CA TRP A 60 -8.19 2.47 -7.45
C TRP A 60 -8.87 2.37 -6.08
N LEU A 61 -8.64 1.29 -5.33
CA LEU A 61 -9.14 1.14 -3.96
C LEU A 61 -8.38 2.01 -2.95
N MET A 62 -7.21 2.55 -3.32
CA MET A 62 -6.49 3.50 -2.47
C MET A 62 -7.27 4.82 -2.35
N ILE A 63 -7.94 5.28 -3.41
CA ILE A 63 -8.68 6.56 -3.45
C ILE A 63 -9.72 6.66 -2.31
N PRO A 64 -10.68 5.72 -2.15
CA PRO A 64 -11.62 5.79 -1.04
C PRO A 64 -10.97 5.52 0.33
N MET A 65 -9.78 4.90 0.36
CA MET A 65 -9.05 4.61 1.61
C MET A 65 -8.19 5.80 2.10
N LEU A 66 -7.89 6.78 1.24
CA LEU A 66 -7.12 7.98 1.58
C LEU A 66 -7.53 8.68 2.89
N PRO A 67 -8.82 8.98 3.17
CA PRO A 67 -9.20 9.63 4.43
C PRO A 67 -8.86 8.77 5.65
N PHE A 68 -9.03 7.45 5.56
CA PHE A 68 -8.68 6.53 6.64
C PHE A 68 -7.17 6.42 6.83
N MET A 69 -6.40 6.40 5.73
CA MET A 69 -4.93 6.46 5.79
C MET A 69 -4.48 7.73 6.54
N GLY A 70 -5.06 8.88 6.22
CA GLY A 70 -4.82 10.15 6.92
C GLY A 70 -5.06 10.05 8.43
N ILE A 71 -6.20 9.46 8.84
CA ILE A 71 -6.51 9.25 10.27
C ILE A 71 -5.46 8.37 10.94
N THR A 72 -5.05 7.26 10.30
CA THR A 72 -4.03 6.36 10.88
C THR A 72 -2.69 7.06 11.07
N ILE A 73 -2.28 7.93 10.14
CA ILE A 73 -1.07 8.74 10.28
C ILE A 73 -1.20 9.74 11.43
N LEU A 74 -2.29 10.52 11.47
CA LEU A 74 -2.51 11.55 12.49
C LEU A 74 -2.52 10.95 13.90
N VAL A 75 -3.26 9.85 14.09
CA VAL A 75 -3.34 9.15 15.37
C VAL A 75 -1.99 8.53 15.74
N GLY A 76 -1.30 7.90 14.78
CA GLY A 76 0.04 7.34 14.97
C GLY A 76 1.06 8.39 15.40
N LEU A 77 1.10 9.54 14.71
CA LEU A 77 1.97 10.66 15.02
C LEU A 77 1.67 11.24 16.41
N TRP A 78 0.39 11.45 16.74
CA TRP A 78 -0.01 11.94 18.06
C TRP A 78 0.48 10.99 19.17
N MET A 79 0.23 9.69 19.04
CA MET A 79 0.66 8.70 20.02
C MET A 79 2.18 8.65 20.15
N GLY A 80 2.90 8.65 19.02
CA GLY A 80 4.37 8.64 19.01
C GLY A 80 4.97 9.89 19.66
N LEU A 81 4.47 11.07 19.31
CA LEU A 81 4.88 12.33 19.92
C LEU A 81 4.56 12.38 21.40
N SER A 82 3.38 11.90 21.81
CA SER A 82 2.98 11.83 23.22
C SER A 82 3.90 10.90 24.03
N ALA A 83 4.30 9.77 23.45
CA ALA A 83 5.21 8.82 24.09
C ALA A 83 6.62 9.41 24.26
N LEU A 84 7.17 10.04 23.21
CA LEU A 84 8.44 10.76 23.28
C LEU A 84 8.36 11.93 24.27
N ALA A 85 7.22 12.62 24.30
CA ALA A 85 6.97 13.72 25.21
C ALA A 85 6.86 13.28 26.66
N GLY A 86 6.22 12.13 26.94
CA GLY A 86 6.08 11.57 28.28
C GLY A 86 7.39 10.97 28.79
N ALA A 87 8.19 10.37 27.90
CA ALA A 87 9.53 9.86 28.23
C ALA A 87 10.52 10.97 28.64
N ARG A 88 10.23 12.24 28.34
CA ARG A 88 11.08 13.38 28.72
C ARG A 88 10.96 13.79 30.20
N TRP A 89 9.94 13.30 30.92
CA TRP A 89 9.62 13.68 32.30
C TRP A 89 9.82 12.54 33.33
N ALA A 90 10.44 11.44 32.93
CA ALA A 90 10.88 10.34 33.80
C ALA A 90 12.41 10.32 33.87
#